data_AF-A0A962M0B5-F1
#
_entry.id   AF-A0A962M0B5-F1
#
_cell.length_a   1.000
_cell.length_b   1.000
_cell.length_c   1.000
_cell.angle_alpha   90.00
_cell.angle_beta   90.00
_cell.angle_gamma   90.00
#
_symmetry.space_group_name_H-M   'P 1'
#
loop_
_entity.id
_entity.type
_entity.pdbx_description
1 polymer ?
#
loop_
_entity_poly.entity_id
_entity_poly.type
_entity_poly.pdbx_seq_one_letter_code
_entity_poly.pdbx_strand_id
1 'polypeptide(L)' 'AVSRFWQVLVDAGFVVTVRTTRGDDIDAACGQLVGQVVDRTRRSERYRAAAEIQAIQVS' A
#
# COMPACT_ATOMS: atom_id res chain seq x y z
N ALA A 1 13.65 -2.62 10.20
CA ALA A 1 13.89 -3.11 8.82
C ALA A 1 14.27 -1.97 7.87
N VAL A 2 13.46 -0.91 7.77
CA VAL A 2 13.72 0.29 6.95
C VAL A 2 15.08 0.94 7.26
N SER A 3 15.47 1.00 8.54
CA SER A 3 16.77 1.58 8.96
C SER A 3 17.98 0.89 8.34
N ARG A 4 17.98 -0.44 8.22
CA ARG A 4 19.10 -1.19 7.62
C ARG A 4 19.22 -0.90 6.12
N PHE A 5 18.10 -0.79 5.42
CA PHE A 5 18.09 -0.46 3.99
C PHE A 5 18.59 0.95 3.75
N TRP A 6 18.12 1.92 4.55
CA TRP A 6 18.62 3.28 4.52
C TRP A 6 20.13 3.34 4.76
N GLN A 7 20.63 2.63 5.78
CA GLN A 7 22.06 2.60 6.10
C GLN A 7 22.92 2.09 4.92
N VAL A 8 22.52 0.97 4.29
CA VAL A 8 23.22 0.42 3.12
C VAL A 8 23.36 1.43 1.99
N LEU A 9 22.32 2.24 1.74
CA LEU A 9 22.34 3.26 0.68
C LEU A 9 23.23 4.46 1.03
N VAL A 10 23.18 4.92 2.28
CA VAL A 10 24.04 6.00 2.76
C VAL A 10 25.51 5.58 2.73
N ASP A 11 25.83 4.38 3.19
CA ASP A 11 27.20 3.83 3.18
C ASP A 11 27.76 3.69 1.76
N ALA A 12 26.89 3.44 0.77
CA ALA A 12 27.25 3.43 -0.65
C ALA A 12 27.40 4.83 -1.28
N GLY A 13 27.24 5.90 -0.49
CA GLY A 13 27.42 7.29 -0.93
C GLY A 13 26.19 7.93 -1.56
N PHE A 14 25.01 7.29 -1.49
CA PHE A 14 23.77 7.89 -1.98
C PHE A 14 23.15 8.84 -0.96
N VAL A 15 22.64 9.98 -1.42
CA VAL A 15 21.85 10.89 -0.58
C VAL A 15 20.41 10.37 -0.53
N VAL A 16 20.02 9.83 0.61
CA VAL A 16 18.68 9.26 0.83
C VAL A 16 18.08 9.71 2.17
N THR A 17 16.77 9.93 2.20
CA THR A 17 16.02 10.33 3.39
C THR A 17 14.80 9.44 3.59
N VAL A 18 14.45 9.19 4.86
CA VAL A 18 13.19 8.51 5.22
C VAL A 18 12.12 9.58 5.39
N ARG A 19 10.99 9.43 4.68
CA ARG A 19 9.86 10.36 4.79
C ARG A 19 9.05 10.05 6.04
N THR A 20 8.74 11.08 6.82
CA THR A 20 7.79 10.96 7.94
C THR A 20 6.37 10.80 7.40
N THR A 21 5.62 9.85 7.96
CA THR A 21 4.19 9.68 7.64
C THR A 21 3.42 10.94 8.09
N ARG A 22 2.53 11.44 7.22
CA ARG A 22 1.68 12.61 7.49
C ARG A 22 0.25 12.30 7.02
N GLY A 23 -0.74 12.73 7.80
CA GLY A 23 -2.16 12.60 7.47
C GLY A 23 -2.74 11.19 7.59
N ASP A 24 -2.08 10.29 8.33
CA ASP A 24 -2.53 8.91 8.53
C ASP A 24 -3.82 8.83 9.37
N ASP A 25 -3.99 9.77 10.29
CA ASP A 25 -5.17 9.95 11.14
C ASP A 25 -6.41 10.42 10.39
N ILE A 26 -6.24 10.91 9.16
CA ILE A 26 -7.31 11.43 8.30
C ILE A 26 -7.34 10.73 6.93
N ASP A 27 -6.77 9.53 6.82
CA ASP A 27 -6.72 8.73 5.58
C ASP A 27 -6.12 9.46 4.37
N ALA A 28 -5.18 10.38 4.62
CA ALA A 28 -4.55 11.23 3.62
C ALA A 28 -3.05 10.93 3.43
N ALA A 29 -2.49 9.91 4.10
CA ALA A 29 -1.12 9.51 3.86
C ALA A 29 -0.94 8.96 2.44
N CYS A 30 0.32 8.89 1.99
CA CYS A 30 0.63 8.36 0.66
C CYS A 30 0.05 6.94 0.50
N GLY A 31 -0.80 6.75 -0.52
CA GLY A 31 -1.46 5.47 -0.81
C GLY A 31 -2.85 5.28 -0.19
N GLN A 32 -3.29 6.17 0.70
CA GLN A 32 -4.60 6.09 1.36
C GLN A 32 -5.71 6.86 0.64
N LEU A 33 -5.39 7.60 -0.43
CA LEU A 33 -6.39 8.40 -1.15
C LEU A 33 -7.34 7.52 -1.96
N VAL A 34 -8.36 6.98 -1.30
CA VAL A 34 -9.47 6.23 -1.89
C VAL A 34 -10.64 7.19 -2.08
N GLY A 35 -10.68 7.85 -3.24
CA GLY A 35 -11.82 8.69 -3.63
C GLY A 35 -13.03 7.87 -4.06
N GLN A 36 -14.16 8.55 -4.34
CA GLN A 36 -15.30 7.92 -5.01
C GLN A 36 -14.97 7.70 -6.49
N VAL A 37 -14.64 6.45 -6.85
CA VAL A 37 -14.24 6.07 -8.22
C VAL A 37 -15.25 5.08 -8.79
N VAL A 38 -15.80 5.40 -9.96
CA VAL A 38 -16.59 4.44 -10.74
C VAL A 38 -15.64 3.50 -11.47
N ASP A 39 -15.53 2.26 -11.00
CA ASP A 39 -14.69 1.24 -11.63
C ASP A 39 -15.30 0.75 -12.95
N ARG A 40 -14.69 1.11 -14.07
CA ARG A 40 -15.10 0.67 -15.42
C ARG A 40 -14.41 -0.62 -15.87
N THR A 41 -13.49 -1.16 -15.08
CA THR A 41 -12.64 -2.29 -15.45
C THR A 41 -13.12 -3.63 -14.86
N ARG A 42 -14.24 -3.62 -14.11
CA ARG A 42 -14.75 -4.79 -13.37
C ARG A 42 -13.67 -5.45 -12.50
N ARG A 43 -12.73 -4.65 -12.00
CA ARG A 43 -11.62 -5.11 -11.18
C ARG A 43 -12.13 -5.45 -9.79
N SER A 44 -12.99 -4.60 -9.24
CA SER A 44 -13.62 -4.80 -7.94
C SER A 44 -14.46 -6.07 -7.89
N GLU A 45 -15.24 -6.36 -8.94
CA GLU A 45 -16.03 -7.59 -9.07
C GLU A 45 -15.15 -8.84 -9.04
N ARG A 46 -14.06 -8.84 -9.81
CA ARG A 46 -13.11 -9.97 -9.87
C ARG A 46 -12.44 -10.24 -8.52
N TYR A 47 -12.04 -9.19 -7.79
CA TYR A 47 -11.45 -9.35 -6.46
C TYR A 47 -12.46 -9.87 -5.44
N ARG A 48 -13.71 -9.40 -5.49
CA ARG A 48 -14.78 -9.91 -4.62
C ARG A 48 -15.03 -11.40 -4.83
N ALA A 49 -15.19 -11.82 -6.08
CA ALA A 49 -15.37 -13.23 -6.42
C ALA A 49 -14.19 -14.09 -5.95
N ALA A 50 -12.95 -13.61 -6.15
CA ALA A 50 -11.77 -14.33 -5.68
C ALA A 50 -11.72 -14.45 -4.14
N ALA A 51 -12.08 -13.38 -3.41
CA ALA A 51 -12.12 -13.38 -1.96
C ALA A 51 -13.20 -14.32 -1.40
N GLU A 52 -14.38 -14.36 -2.02
CA GLU A 52 -15.47 -15.29 -1.65
C GLU A 52 -15.04 -16.75 -1.82
N ILE A 53 -14.42 -17.10 -2.95
CA ILE A 53 -13.88 -18.44 -3.20
C ILE A 53 -12.86 -18.82 -2.12
N GLN A 54 -11.98 -17.88 -1.76
CA GLN A 54 -10.93 -18.12 -0.78
C GLN A 54 -11.50 -18.33 0.63
N ALA A 55 -12.55 -17.59 1.01
CA ALA A 55 -13.21 -17.77 2.31
C ALA A 55 -13.88 -19.15 2.45
N ILE A 56 -14.46 -19.67 1.36
CA ILE A 56 -15.09 -21.00 1.33
C ILE A 56 -14.05 -22.11 1.52
N GLN A 57 -12.82 -21.96 1.00
CA GLN A 57 -11.76 -22.97 1.13
C GLN A 57 -11.11 -23.07 2.51
N VAL A 58 -11.25 -22.05 3.36
CA VAL A 58 -10.64 -22.01 4.71
C VAL A 58 -11.64 -22.41 5.81
N SER A 59 -12.88 -22.75 5.42
CA SER A 59 -13.94 -23.28 6.28
C SER A 59 -13.97 -24.81 6.22
#